data_AF-A0A5D4JDY7-F1
#
_entry.id   AF-A0A5D4JDY7-F1
#
_cell.length_a   1.000
_cell.length_b   1.000
_cell.length_c   1.000
_cell.angle_alpha   90.00
_cell.angle_beta   90.00
_cell.angle_gamma   90.00
#
_symmetry.space_group_name_H-M   'P 1'
#
loop_
_entity.id
_entity.type
_entity.pdbx_description
1 polymer ?
#
loop_
_entity_poly.entity_id
_entity_poly.type
_entity_poly.pdbx_seq_one_letter_code
_entity_poly.pdbx_strand_id
1 'polypeptide(L)' 'MAAKEQQDIDPFVAMESLRAALAEAGIVLPSLSVDSASPALRLIELGRVRSDVAARLAEALQLGGRE' A
#
# COMPACT_ATOMS: atom_id res chain seq x y z
N MET A 1 -4.49 16.87 -14.57
CA MET A 1 -5.65 16.67 -13.66
C MET A 1 -5.87 15.17 -13.52
N ALA A 2 -5.23 14.52 -12.55
CA ALA A 2 -5.32 13.06 -12.33
C ALA A 2 -5.10 12.65 -10.85
N ALA A 3 -4.58 13.56 -10.02
CA ALA A 3 -4.20 13.26 -8.63
C ALA A 3 -5.35 13.31 -7.62
N LYS A 4 -6.61 13.52 -8.05
CA LYS A 4 -7.75 13.68 -7.12
C LYS A 4 -8.54 12.38 -6.91
N GLU A 5 -8.63 11.51 -7.91
CA GLU A 5 -9.34 10.23 -7.79
C GLU A 5 -8.54 9.16 -7.05
N GLN A 6 -7.20 9.19 -7.14
CA GLN A 6 -6.35 8.24 -6.40
C GLN A 6 -6.38 8.46 -4.88
N GLN A 7 -6.88 9.59 -4.38
CA GLN A 7 -6.91 9.89 -2.95
C GLN A 7 -7.97 9.12 -2.17
N ASP A 8 -8.87 8.39 -2.86
CA ASP A 8 -9.95 7.68 -2.21
C ASP A 8 -9.70 6.17 -2.00
N ILE A 9 -8.48 5.68 -2.25
CA ILE A 9 -8.18 4.27 -2.03
C ILE A 9 -8.29 3.94 -0.54
N ASP A 10 -9.11 2.92 -0.25
CA ASP A 10 -9.27 2.38 1.09
C ASP A 10 -7.91 1.88 1.63
N PRO A 11 -7.47 2.36 2.81
CA PRO A 11 -6.15 2.04 3.32
C PRO A 11 -5.99 0.56 3.67
N PHE A 12 -7.06 -0.14 4.04
CA PHE A 12 -7.01 -1.57 4.31
C PHE A 12 -6.82 -2.37 3.01
N VAL A 13 -7.56 -2.02 1.95
CA VAL A 13 -7.41 -2.63 0.61
C VAL A 13 -6.00 -2.39 0.06
N ALA A 14 -5.47 -1.17 0.19
CA ALA A 14 -4.11 -0.86 -0.25
C ALA A 14 -3.05 -1.63 0.56
N MET A 15 -3.23 -1.75 1.88
CA MET A 15 -2.33 -2.48 2.76
C MET A 15 -2.29 -3.97 2.44
N GLU A 16 -3.45 -4.60 2.21
CA GLU A 16 -3.53 -6.02 1.85
C GLU A 16 -2.97 -6.29 0.45
N SER A 17 -3.22 -5.40 -0.51
CA SER A 17 -2.63 -5.51 -1.86
C SER A 17 -1.11 -5.43 -1.82
N LEU A 18 -0.57 -4.49 -1.04
CA LEU A 18 0.87 -4.37 -0.84
C LEU A 18 1.46 -5.58 -0.09
N ARG A 19 0.76 -6.09 0.93
CA ARG A 19 1.15 -7.31 1.65
C ARG A 19 1.27 -8.49 0.70
N ALA A 20 0.28 -8.69 -0.16
CA ALA A 20 0.28 -9.77 -1.14
C ALA A 20 1.44 -9.64 -2.12
N ALA A 21 1.65 -8.46 -2.70
CA ALA A 21 2.74 -8.20 -3.65
C ALA A 21 4.14 -8.42 -3.02
N LEU A 22 4.33 -7.98 -1.78
CA LEU A 22 5.57 -8.24 -1.04
C LEU A 22 5.76 -9.74 -0.79
N ALA A 23 4.70 -10.46 -0.40
CA ALA A 23 4.76 -11.89 -0.16
C ALA A 23 5.10 -12.68 -1.43
N GLU A 24 4.56 -12.29 -2.59
CA GLU A 24 4.94 -12.85 -3.90
C GLU A 24 6.42 -12.64 -4.20
N ALA A 25 6.98 -11.50 -3.80
CA ALA A 25 8.41 -11.22 -3.88
C ALA A 25 9.26 -11.88 -2.76
N GLY A 26 8.66 -12.71 -1.90
CA GLY A 26 9.34 -13.39 -0.79
C GLY A 26 9.65 -12.49 0.41
N ILE A 27 9.05 -11.31 0.48
CA ILE A 27 9.21 -10.33 1.56
C ILE A 27 8.00 -10.40 2.49
N VAL A 28 8.24 -10.68 3.78
CA VAL A 28 7.20 -10.65 4.80
C VAL A 28 7.44 -9.51 5.77
N LEU A 29 6.45 -8.62 5.92
CA LEU A 29 6.45 -7.54 6.91
C LEU A 29 5.31 -7.78 7.92
N PRO A 30 5.59 -8.45 9.06
CA PRO A 30 4.56 -8.75 10.06
C PRO A 30 3.95 -7.51 10.71
N SER A 31 4.71 -6.41 10.74
CA SER A 31 4.27 -5.12 11.30
C SER A 31 3.41 -4.28 10.35
N LEU A 32 3.27 -4.67 9.08
CA LEU A 32 2.53 -3.88 8.09
C LEU A 32 1.07 -3.76 8.53
N SER A 33 0.62 -2.53 8.77
CA SER A 33 -0.68 -2.19 9.36
C SER A 33 -1.22 -0.90 8.75
N VAL A 34 -2.52 -0.63 8.89
CA VAL A 34 -3.06 0.72 8.66
C VAL A 34 -2.73 1.58 9.87
N ASP A 35 -2.40 2.86 9.65
CA ASP A 35 -2.18 3.81 10.73
C ASP A 35 -3.49 4.08 11.48
N SER A 36 -3.53 3.67 12.74
CA SER A 36 -4.66 3.93 13.64
C SER A 36 -4.59 5.30 14.32
N ALA A 37 -3.42 5.94 14.36
CA ALA A 37 -3.25 7.23 15.03
C ALA A 37 -3.84 8.38 14.21
N SER A 38 -3.83 8.28 12.88
CA SER A 38 -4.32 9.34 11.97
C SER A 38 -5.25 8.80 10.87
N PRO A 39 -6.44 8.24 11.21
CA PRO A 39 -7.31 7.57 10.25
C PRO A 39 -7.78 8.48 9.10
N ALA A 40 -7.93 9.78 9.36
CA ALA A 40 -8.32 10.77 8.34
C ALA A 40 -7.27 10.94 7.22
N LEU A 41 -6.01 10.57 7.48
CA LEU A 41 -4.90 10.70 6.53
C LEU A 41 -4.70 9.43 5.67
N ARG A 42 -5.41 8.34 5.97
CA ARG A 42 -5.38 7.07 5.22
C ARG A 42 -3.96 6.54 5.00
N LEU A 43 -3.20 6.42 6.09
CA LEU A 43 -1.79 6.03 6.06
C LEU A 43 -1.62 4.54 6.38
N ILE A 44 -0.49 3.99 5.98
CA ILE A 44 -0.02 2.64 6.25
C ILE A 44 1.29 2.72 7.03
N GLU A 45 1.46 1.85 8.02
CA GLU A 45 2.61 1.72 8.94
C GLU A 45 3.88 1.15 8.25
N LEU A 46 4.16 1.68 7.06
CA LEU A 46 5.40 1.48 6.31
C LEU A 46 6.11 2.84 6.22
N GLY A 47 6.36 3.47 7.37
CA GLY A 47 6.85 4.84 7.43
C GLY A 47 5.78 5.90 7.17
N ARG A 48 4.51 5.59 7.43
CA ARG A 48 3.34 6.48 7.20
C ARG A 48 3.14 6.84 5.72
N VAL A 49 3.13 5.82 4.88
CA VAL A 49 2.87 5.94 3.44
C VAL A 49 1.38 6.10 3.21
N ARG A 50 0.98 6.97 2.28
CA ARG A 50 -0.43 7.13 1.87
C ARG A 50 -0.94 5.87 1.17
N SER A 51 -2.22 5.54 1.38
CA SER A 51 -2.87 4.38 0.75
C SER A 51 -2.71 4.34 -0.78
N ASP A 52 -2.76 5.49 -1.45
CA ASP A 52 -2.59 5.59 -2.89
C ASP A 52 -1.18 5.25 -3.38
N VAL A 53 -0.17 5.65 -2.62
CA VAL A 53 1.23 5.32 -2.91
C VAL A 53 1.50 3.84 -2.64
N ALA A 54 0.93 3.28 -1.57
CA ALA A 54 1.05 1.86 -1.26
C ALA A 54 0.43 0.97 -2.35
N ALA A 55 -0.73 1.35 -2.89
CA ALA A 55 -1.34 0.65 -4.01
C ALA A 55 -0.42 0.65 -5.24
N ARG A 56 0.16 1.80 -5.60
CA ARG A 56 1.10 1.91 -6.72
C ARG A 56 2.40 1.12 -6.50
N LEU A 57 2.86 1.02 -5.25
CA LEU A 57 4.00 0.16 -4.90
C LEU A 57 3.66 -1.31 -5.11
N ALA A 58 2.46 -1.74 -4.71
CA ALA A 58 1.99 -3.10 -4.96
C ALA A 58 1.97 -3.43 -6.46
N GLU A 59 1.43 -2.52 -7.29
CA GLU A 59 1.43 -2.68 -8.75
C GLU A 59 2.85 -2.78 -9.33
N ALA A 60 3.77 -1.92 -8.87
CA ALA A 60 5.16 -1.93 -9.34
C ALA A 60 5.89 -3.24 -8.96
N LEU A 61 5.68 -3.75 -7.74
CA LEU A 61 6.24 -5.02 -7.28
C LEU A 61 5.71 -6.21 -8.11
N GLN A 62 4.40 -6.23 -8.39
CA GLN A 62 3.78 -7.26 -9.22
C GLN A 62 4.22 -7.20 -10.69
N LEU A 63 4.56 -6.02 -11.21
CA LEU A 63 5.08 -5.88 -12.57
C LEU A 63 6.53 -6.37 -12.65
N GLY A 64 7.39 -5.94 -11.72
CA GLY A 64 8.81 -6.32 -11.71
C GLY A 64 9.08 -7.77 -11.31
N GLY A 65 8.17 -8.40 -10.55
CA GLY A 65 8.27 -9.83 -10.19
C GLY A 65 7.92 -10.81 -11.31
N ARG A 66 7.48 -10.33 -12.47
CA ARG A 66 7.12 -11.15 -13.65
C ARG A 66 8.23 -11.24 -14.71
N GLU A 67 9.41 -10.68 -14.43
CA GLU A 67 10.59 -10.71 -15.30
C GLU A 67 11.57 -11.84 -14.95
#